data_AF-A0A220U7S6-F1
#
_entry.id   AF-A0A220U7S6-F1
#
_cell.length_a   1.000
_cell.length_b   1.000
_cell.length_c   1.000
_cell.angle_alpha   90.00
_cell.angle_beta   90.00
_cell.angle_gamma   90.00
#
_symmetry.space_group_name_H-M   'P 1'
#
loop_
_entity.id
_entity.type
_entity.pdbx_description
1 polymer ?
#
loop_
_entity_poly.entity_id
_entity_poly.type
_entity_poly.pdbx_seq_one_letter_code
_entity_poly.pdbx_strand_id
1 'polypeptide(L)'
;MDMRNFILHRDILSVEAKINESDYIFGVQWKAPEKPYDETWVLKSYANKLTGEKDLSQEKINGFLDAINAKWNWNVAQFKK
;
A
#
# COMPACT_ATOMS: atom_id res chain seq x y z
N MET A 1 9.65 -6.60 -6.05
CA MET A 1 8.19 -6.46 -6.16
C MET A 1 7.92 -5.60 -7.36
N ASP A 2 7.04 -6.04 -8.25
CA ASP A 2 6.66 -5.30 -9.45
C ASP A 2 5.17 -4.97 -9.37
N MET A 3 4.78 -3.72 -9.59
CA MET A 3 3.41 -3.24 -9.40
C MET A 3 2.84 -2.77 -10.74
N ARG A 4 1.59 -3.15 -11.01
CA ARG A 4 0.88 -2.88 -12.25
C ARG A 4 -0.61 -2.68 -11.99
N ASN A 5 -1.33 -2.26 -13.02
CA ASN A 5 -2.80 -2.17 -13.02
C ASN A 5 -3.35 -1.38 -11.82
N PHE A 6 -2.91 -0.13 -11.69
CA PHE A 6 -3.42 0.80 -10.69
C PHE A 6 -4.81 1.30 -11.09
N ILE A 7 -5.84 0.88 -10.36
CA ILE A 7 -7.24 1.24 -10.64
C ILE A 7 -7.83 1.94 -9.42
N LEU A 8 -8.15 3.22 -9.57
CA LEU A 8 -8.75 4.03 -8.51
C LEU A 8 -10.28 4.03 -8.65
N HIS A 9 -10.96 3.53 -7.62
CA HIS A 9 -12.42 3.58 -7.48
C HIS A 9 -12.77 4.39 -6.23
N ARG A 10 -13.12 5.66 -6.44
CA ARG A 10 -13.33 6.65 -5.36
C ARG A 10 -12.06 6.79 -4.51
N ASP A 11 -12.13 6.37 -3.25
CA ASP A 11 -11.06 6.40 -2.28
C ASP A 11 -10.34 5.05 -2.14
N ILE A 12 -10.73 4.02 -2.90
CA ILE A 12 -10.08 2.70 -2.90
C ILE A 12 -9.22 2.56 -4.17
N LEU A 13 -7.93 2.33 -3.98
CA LEU A 13 -7.00 1.98 -5.04
C LEU A 13 -6.76 0.47 -5.03
N SER A 14 -7.05 -0.17 -6.16
CA SER A 14 -6.68 -1.54 -6.45
C SER A 14 -5.33 -1.56 -7.14
N VAL A 15 -4.41 -2.40 -6.67
CA VAL A 15 -3.06 -2.56 -7.24
C VAL A 15 -2.78 -4.03 -7.42
N GLU A 16 -2.34 -4.41 -8.62
CA GLU A 16 -1.76 -5.73 -8.83
C GLU A 16 -0.26 -5.68 -8.54
N ALA A 17 0.23 -6.58 -7.68
CA ALA A 17 1.64 -6.67 -7.39
C ALA A 17 2.14 -8.11 -7.51
N LYS A 18 3.25 -8.27 -8.24
CA LYS A 18 4.01 -9.52 -8.27
C LYS A 18 5.00 -9.52 -7.11
N ILE A 19 4.79 -10.46 -6.19
CA ILE A 19 5.65 -10.68 -5.02
C ILE A 19 6.18 -12.10 -5.11
N ASN A 20 7.50 -12.23 -5.21
CA ASN A 20 8.17 -13.48 -5.61
C ASN A 20 7.66 -13.95 -6.99
N GLU A 21 7.06 -15.14 -7.08
CA GLU A 21 6.54 -15.71 -8.32
C GLU A 21 5.00 -15.63 -8.43
N SER A 22 4.33 -15.09 -7.41
CA SER A 22 2.87 -15.03 -7.34
C SER A 22 2.35 -13.61 -7.59
N ASP A 23 1.17 -13.53 -8.23
CA ASP A 23 0.43 -12.31 -8.46
C ASP A 23 -0.60 -12.09 -7.35
N TYR A 24 -0.66 -10.87 -6.84
CA TYR A 24 -1.58 -10.46 -5.78
C TYR A 24 -2.38 -9.25 -6.20
N ILE A 25 -3.62 -9.16 -5.72
CA ILE A 25 -4.45 -7.95 -5.82
C ILE A 25 -4.53 -7.35 -4.42
N PHE A 26 -4.15 -6.08 -4.29
CA PHE A 26 -4.24 -5.30 -3.08
C PHE A 26 -5.32 -4.23 -3.23
N GLY A 27 -6.21 -4.13 -2.26
CA GLY A 27 -7.12 -3.00 -2.08
C GLY A 27 -6.64 -2.12 -0.94
N VAL A 28 -6.26 -0.89 -1.25
CA VAL A 28 -5.89 0.12 -0.24
C VAL A 28 -6.89 1.28 -0.29
N GLN A 29 -7.15 1.88 0.86
CA GLN A 29 -8.01 3.06 0.96
C GLN A 29 -7.17 4.29 1.26
N TRP A 30 -7.48 5.39 0.59
CA TRP A 30 -6.90 6.69 0.89
C TRP A 30 -7.38 7.17 2.26
N LYS A 31 -6.44 7.52 3.12
CA LYS A 31 -6.65 8.28 4.35
C LYS A 31 -6.17 9.70 4.10
N ALA A 32 -6.94 10.67 4.58
CA ALA A 32 -6.51 12.07 4.55
C ALA A 32 -5.12 12.20 5.22
N PRO A 33 -4.14 12.82 4.57
CA PRO A 33 -2.79 12.93 5.09
C PRO A 33 -2.78 13.79 6.37
N GLU A 34 -2.36 13.19 7.49
CA GLU A 34 -2.15 13.85 8.78
C GLU A 34 -0.66 13.98 9.05
N LYS A 35 -0.18 15.05 9.70
CA LYS A 35 1.24 15.19 10.03
C LYS A 35 1.71 13.98 10.88
N PRO A 36 2.82 13.30 10.52
CA PRO A 36 3.84 13.67 9.54
C PRO A 36 3.63 13.15 8.10
N TYR A 37 2.46 13.40 7.50
CA TYR A 37 2.08 13.20 6.09
C TYR A 37 2.51 11.84 5.47
N ASP A 38 2.70 10.84 6.32
CA ASP A 38 3.01 9.46 6.00
C ASP A 38 1.73 8.61 5.95
N GLU A 39 1.87 7.36 5.53
CA GLU A 39 0.81 6.34 5.62
C GLU A 39 -0.56 6.73 5.01
N THR A 40 -0.54 7.42 3.87
CA THR A 40 -1.74 7.90 3.17
C THR A 40 -2.63 6.79 2.60
N TRP A 41 -2.08 5.60 2.39
CA TRP A 41 -2.79 4.42 1.90
C TRP A 41 -2.81 3.35 2.98
N VAL A 42 -4.01 2.93 3.35
CA VAL A 42 -4.24 1.91 4.38
C VAL A 42 -4.74 0.63 3.72
N LEU A 43 -4.13 -0.50 4.01
CA LEU A 43 -4.58 -1.80 3.52
C LEU A 43 -6.02 -2.09 3.97
N LYS A 44 -6.87 -2.49 3.03
CA LYS A 44 -8.23 -2.99 3.30
C LYS A 44 -8.38 -4.45 2.97
N SER A 45 -7.78 -4.88 1.87
CA SER A 45 -7.82 -6.26 1.43
C SER A 45 -6.58 -6.61 0.63
N TYR A 46 -6.26 -7.89 0.61
CA TYR A 46 -5.43 -8.47 -0.41
C TYR A 46 -5.88 -9.91 -0.65
N ALA A 47 -5.51 -10.47 -1.79
CA ALA A 47 -5.65 -11.89 -2.09
C ALA A 47 -4.65 -12.31 -3.17
N ASN A 48 -4.18 -13.55 -3.09
CA ASN A 48 -3.48 -14.22 -4.19
C ASN A 48 -4.45 -14.35 -5.38
N LYS A 49 -4.01 -13.93 -6.58
CA LYS A 49 -4.87 -13.91 -7.77
C LYS A 49 -5.25 -15.31 -8.27
N LEU A 50 -4.43 -16.31 -7.98
CA LEU A 50 -4.66 -17.69 -8.38
C LEU A 50 -5.55 -18.45 -7.38
N THR A 51 -5.23 -18.35 -6.08
CA THR A 51 -5.91 -19.15 -5.04
C THR A 51 -7.03 -18.40 -4.32
N GLY A 52 -7.03 -17.07 -4.37
CA GLY A 52 -7.92 -16.22 -3.57
C GLY A 52 -7.53 -16.11 -2.09
N GLU A 53 -6.43 -16.74 -1.68
CA GLU A 53 -6.02 -16.82 -0.28
C GLU A 53 -5.23 -15.59 0.19
N LYS A 54 -5.22 -15.40 1.52
CA LYS A 54 -4.43 -14.38 2.22
C LYS A 54 -3.19 -15.03 2.82
N ASP A 55 -2.24 -15.38 1.96
CA ASP A 55 -1.06 -16.21 2.27
C ASP A 55 0.25 -15.41 2.43
N LEU A 56 0.18 -14.08 2.43
CA LEU A 56 1.36 -13.22 2.57
C LEU A 56 1.78 -13.07 4.04
N SER A 57 3.09 -13.11 4.28
CA SER A 57 3.64 -12.73 5.58
C SER A 57 3.48 -11.23 5.83
N GLN A 58 3.45 -10.84 7.11
CA GLN A 58 3.34 -9.43 7.51
C GLN A 58 4.49 -8.58 6.94
N GLU A 59 5.68 -9.14 6.82
CA GLU A 59 6.84 -8.45 6.23
C GLU A 59 6.61 -8.08 4.76
N LYS A 60 5.98 -8.96 3.97
CA LYS A 60 5.67 -8.68 2.57
C LYS A 60 4.57 -7.65 2.43
N ILE A 61 3.56 -7.71 3.31
CA ILE A 61 2.50 -6.71 3.38
C ILE A 61 3.09 -5.34 3.72
N ASN A 62 3.98 -5.27 4.71
CA ASN A 62 4.64 -4.03 5.10
C ASN A 62 5.53 -3.50 3.98
N GLY A 63 6.26 -4.37 3.28
CA GLY A 63 7.05 -3.98 2.11
C GLY A 63 6.21 -3.39 0.97
N PHE A 64 4.99 -3.91 0.76
CA PHE A 64 4.02 -3.31 -0.16
C PHE A 64 3.56 -1.93 0.32
N LEU A 65 3.15 -1.82 1.59
CA LEU A 65 2.70 -0.55 2.17
C LEU A 65 3.79 0.53 2.17
N ASP A 66 5.04 0.17 2.45
CA ASP A 66 6.19 1.07 2.38
C ASP A 66 6.47 1.54 0.94
N ALA A 67 6.20 0.71 -0.06
CA ALA A 67 6.40 1.06 -1.46
C ALA A 67 5.32 2.00 -1.99
N ILE A 68 4.07 1.86 -1.53
CA ILE A 68 2.95 2.69 -1.99
C ILE A 68 2.79 3.97 -1.16
N ASN A 69 3.22 3.96 0.10
CA ASN A 69 3.28 5.15 0.94
C ASN A 69 4.65 5.79 0.83
N ALA A 70 4.75 6.84 0.01
CA ALA A 70 5.94 7.67 -0.01
C ALA A 70 6.22 8.22 1.39
N LYS A 71 7.39 7.88 1.94
CA LYS A 71 7.93 8.52 3.15
C LYS A 71 8.43 9.89 2.76
N TRP A 72 7.53 10.85 2.72
CA TRP A 72 7.90 12.22 2.49
C TRP A 72 8.70 12.69 3.71
N ASN A 73 9.99 12.95 3.51
CA ASN A 73 10.89 13.43 4.55
C ASN A 73 10.64 14.94 4.79
N TRP A 74 9.39 15.31 5.08
CA TRP A 74 9.05 16.65 5.54
C TRP A 74 9.89 16.88 6.77
N ASN A 75 10.66 17.97 6.82
CA ASN A 75 11.53 18.27 7.96
C ASN A 75 10.63 18.46 9.20
N VAL A 76 10.36 17.38 9.94
CA VAL A 76 9.34 17.31 11.00
C VAL A 76 9.65 18.34 12.10
N ALA A 77 10.93 18.70 12.25
CA ALA A 77 11.39 19.76 13.14
C ALA A 77 10.80 21.15 12.82
N GLN A 78 10.46 21.44 11.56
CA GLN A 78 9.81 22.70 11.16
C GLN A 78 8.31 22.75 11.51
N PHE A 79 7.70 21.61 11.86
CA PHE A 79 6.27 21.51 12.15
C PHE A 79 5.94 21.43 13.64
N LYS A 80 6.96 21.29 14.52
CA LYS A 80 6.82 21.49 15.96
C LYS A 80 7.00 22.99 16.25
N LYS A 81 5.94 23.78 16.08
CA LYS A 81 5.82 25.12 16.69
C LYS A 81 4.87 25.04 17.87
#